data_AF-A0A7R9XTJ5-F1
#
_entry.id   AF-A0A7R9XTJ5-F1
#
_cell.length_a   1.000
_cell.length_b   1.000
_cell.length_c   1.000
_cell.angle_alpha   90.00
_cell.angle_beta   90.00
_cell.angle_gamma   90.00
#
_symmetry.space_group_name_H-M   'P 1'
#
loop_
_entity.id
_entity.type
_entity.pdbx_description
1 polymer ?
#
loop_
_entity_poly.entity_id
_entity_poly.type
_entity_poly.pdbx_seq_one_letter_code
_entity_poly.pdbx_strand_id
1 'polypeptide(L)'
;AAAASERTPVPHDGKVAATYGATRAEATLDLPAPGRPHADVYGAGGSGVDGAASDAIRELSDMPNGVWVTIGQLSRDGFALQLKLKKTKGVHEAYRCGKSGKYYVYEPSGGAITVLRKEKK
;
A
#
# COMPACT_ATOMS: atom_id res chain seq x y z
N ALA A 1 13.37 -5.71 -17.18
CA ALA A 1 12.61 -5.23 -16.00
C ALA A 1 11.18 -5.77 -16.08
N ALA A 2 10.60 -6.27 -14.99
CA ALA A 2 9.19 -6.62 -14.98
C ALA A 2 8.35 -5.34 -15.16
N ALA A 3 7.31 -5.39 -15.99
CA ALA A 3 6.44 -4.24 -16.21
C ALA A 3 5.75 -3.84 -14.90
N ALA A 4 5.84 -2.55 -14.55
CA ALA A 4 5.08 -1.98 -13.45
C ALA A 4 3.57 -2.00 -13.76
N SER A 5 2.73 -1.89 -12.73
CA SER A 5 1.30 -1.83 -12.92
C SER A 5 0.84 -0.46 -13.40
N GLU A 6 -0.24 -0.43 -14.19
CA GLU A 6 -0.93 0.79 -14.64
C GLU A 6 -1.92 1.33 -13.60
N ARG A 7 -2.23 0.56 -12.55
CA ARG A 7 -3.12 1.01 -11.47
C ARG A 7 -2.33 1.82 -10.45
N THR A 8 -2.91 2.93 -9.99
CA THR A 8 -2.34 3.74 -8.90
C THR A 8 -2.23 2.91 -7.61
N PRO A 9 -1.01 2.69 -7.09
CA PRO A 9 -0.82 1.97 -5.84
C PRO A 9 -1.31 2.79 -4.64
N VAL A 10 -1.62 2.08 -3.56
CA VAL A 10 -1.97 2.66 -2.26
C VAL A 10 -0.70 3.13 -1.55
N PRO A 11 -0.70 4.31 -0.91
CA PRO A 11 0.41 4.76 -0.08
C PRO A 11 0.79 3.72 0.98
N HIS A 12 2.09 3.54 1.20
CA HIS A 12 2.57 2.59 2.23
C HIS A 12 2.24 3.04 3.65
N ASP A 13 2.21 4.35 3.87
CA ASP A 13 1.88 4.99 5.13
C ASP A 13 0.72 5.99 4.93
N GLY A 14 0.01 6.30 6.01
CA GLY A 14 -1.02 7.34 6.01
C GLY A 14 -2.36 6.84 6.53
N LYS A 15 -3.45 7.45 6.05
CA LYS A 15 -4.81 7.12 6.48
C LYS A 15 -5.68 6.76 5.29
N VAL A 16 -6.44 5.69 5.41
CA VAL A 16 -7.54 5.37 4.50
C VAL A 16 -8.85 5.60 5.25
N ALA A 17 -9.79 6.26 4.58
CA ALA A 17 -11.14 6.41 5.06
C ALA A 17 -12.10 5.69 4.10
N ALA A 18 -13.10 5.03 4.67
CA ALA A 18 -14.22 4.46 3.96
C ALA A 18 -15.51 5.10 4.49
N THR A 19 -16.44 5.39 3.59
CA THR A 19 -17.76 5.94 3.93
C THR A 19 -18.83 5.05 3.34
N TYR A 20 -19.81 4.69 4.16
CA TYR A 20 -21.00 3.95 3.75
C TYR A 20 -22.24 4.55 4.40
N GLY A 21 -23.13 5.12 3.58
CA GLY A 21 -24.24 5.94 4.06
C GLY A 21 -23.72 7.11 4.91
N ALA A 22 -24.30 7.28 6.10
CA ALA A 22 -23.87 8.29 7.08
C ALA A 22 -22.68 7.85 7.95
N THR A 23 -22.17 6.61 7.79
CA THR A 23 -21.10 6.07 8.63
C THR A 23 -19.76 6.24 7.93
N ARG A 24 -18.74 6.66 8.68
CA ARG A 24 -17.35 6.74 8.22
C ARG A 24 -16.45 5.92 9.14
N ALA A 25 -15.54 5.16 8.55
CA ALA A 25 -14.51 4.42 9.25
C ALA A 25 -13.14 4.79 8.68
N GLU A 26 -12.13 4.86 9.54
CA GLU A 26 -10.77 5.20 9.16
C GLU A 26 -9.80 4.15 9.68
N ALA A 27 -8.75 3.90 8.92
CA ALA A 27 -7.63 3.06 9.31
C ALA A 27 -6.32 3.76 8.99
N THR A 28 -5.35 3.63 9.89
CA THR A 28 -3.96 4.03 9.58
C THR A 28 -3.30 2.87 8.84
N LEU A 29 -2.61 3.19 7.75
CA LEU A 29 -1.82 2.22 6.99
C LEU A 29 -0.38 2.21 7.50
N ASP A 30 0.13 1.01 7.64
CA ASP A 30 1.56 0.71 7.77
C ASP A 30 1.83 -0.55 6.94
N LEU A 31 1.99 -0.34 5.64
CA LEU A 31 2.23 -1.40 4.67
C LEU A 31 3.74 -1.55 4.48
N PRO A 32 4.23 -2.80 4.29
CA PRO A 32 5.61 -2.99 3.87
C PRO A 32 5.84 -2.26 2.53
N ALA A 33 7.00 -1.61 2.40
CA ALA A 33 7.37 -0.88 1.20
C ALA A 33 8.89 -0.95 1.02
N PRO A 34 9.37 -1.23 -0.21
CA PRO A 34 10.79 -1.27 -0.47
C PRO A 34 11.34 0.16 -0.41
N GLY A 35 12.55 0.27 0.13
CA GLY A 35 13.30 1.51 0.16
C GLY A 35 13.72 1.97 -1.23
N ARG A 36 14.29 3.18 -1.28
CA ARG A 36 15.29 3.50 -2.28
C ARG A 36 16.61 2.93 -1.74
N PRO A 37 17.30 2.04 -2.45
CA PRO A 37 18.59 1.60 -1.96
C PRO A 37 19.59 2.76 -1.96
N HIS A 38 20.32 2.78 -0.86
CA HIS A 38 21.43 3.64 -0.51
C HIS A 38 21.21 5.16 -0.54
N ALA A 39 20.88 5.68 0.65
CA ALA A 39 21.44 6.96 1.09
C ALA A 39 22.72 6.80 1.95
N ASP A 40 23.02 5.62 2.51
CA ASP A 40 24.03 5.51 3.59
C ASP A 40 25.29 4.66 3.32
N VAL A 41 25.64 4.35 2.06
CA VAL A 41 26.93 3.68 1.76
C VAL A 41 27.69 4.48 0.71
N TYR A 42 28.63 5.28 1.23
CA TYR A 42 29.75 5.96 0.60
C TYR A 42 29.46 7.15 -0.33
N GLY A 43 29.93 8.31 0.11
CA GLY A 43 30.24 9.40 -0.79
C GLY A 43 31.30 8.98 -1.80
N ALA A 44 30.95 8.99 -3.08
CA ALA A 44 31.82 9.25 -4.22
C ALA A 44 30.94 9.32 -5.46
N GLY A 45 31.17 10.32 -6.29
CA GLY A 45 30.36 10.64 -7.47
C GLY A 45 30.16 9.48 -8.43
N GLY A 46 29.01 9.49 -9.10
CA GLY A 46 28.72 8.55 -10.17
C GLY A 46 27.37 8.84 -10.81
N SER A 47 27.42 9.35 -12.04
CA SER A 47 26.31 9.28 -13.00
C SER A 47 25.86 7.82 -13.12
N GLY A 48 24.61 7.50 -12.80
CA GLY A 48 24.12 6.12 -12.90
C GLY A 48 22.67 5.98 -12.47
N VAL A 49 21.79 5.89 -13.45
CA VAL A 49 20.56 5.09 -13.28
C VAL A 49 21.03 3.61 -13.25
N ASP A 50 20.38 2.76 -12.45
CA ASP A 50 20.43 1.27 -12.48
C ASP A 50 21.12 0.48 -11.36
N GLY A 51 21.63 1.12 -10.30
CA GLY A 51 21.85 0.41 -9.01
C GLY A 51 20.55 0.37 -8.18
N ALA A 52 19.85 1.50 -8.17
CA ALA A 52 18.83 1.73 -7.16
C ALA A 52 17.47 1.07 -7.43
N ALA A 53 17.14 0.78 -8.69
CA ALA A 53 15.94 -0.01 -8.99
C ALA A 53 16.15 -1.49 -8.61
N SER A 54 17.38 -1.98 -8.69
CA SER A 54 17.72 -3.41 -8.54
C SER A 54 17.51 -3.90 -7.10
N ASP A 55 17.95 -3.15 -6.09
CA ASP A 55 17.73 -3.56 -4.70
C ASP A 55 16.28 -3.35 -4.26
N ALA A 56 15.59 -2.31 -4.74
CA ALA A 56 14.15 -2.13 -4.47
C ALA A 56 13.33 -3.29 -5.06
N ILE A 57 13.74 -3.81 -6.23
CA ILE A 57 13.16 -5.03 -6.82
C ILE A 57 13.49 -6.27 -5.98
N ARG A 58 14.69 -6.34 -5.38
CA ARG A 58 15.05 -7.43 -4.46
C ARG A 58 14.20 -7.39 -3.19
N GLU A 59 14.12 -6.25 -2.52
CA GLU A 59 13.24 -6.07 -1.34
C GLU A 59 11.77 -6.35 -1.69
N LEU A 60 11.32 -5.94 -2.87
CA LEU A 60 9.98 -6.25 -3.37
C LEU A 60 9.76 -7.76 -3.44
N SER A 61 10.77 -8.56 -3.78
CA SER A 61 10.63 -10.02 -3.87
C SER A 61 10.35 -10.67 -2.51
N ASP A 62 10.91 -10.13 -1.42
CA ASP A 62 10.74 -10.63 -0.05
C ASP A 62 9.40 -10.24 0.59
N MET A 63 8.69 -9.25 0.01
CA MET A 63 7.42 -8.76 0.54
C MET A 63 6.23 -9.70 0.26
N PRO A 64 5.18 -9.69 1.09
CA PRO A 64 4.01 -10.55 0.88
C PRO A 64 3.27 -10.20 -0.42
N ASN A 65 2.87 -11.21 -1.19
CA ASN A 65 2.19 -11.03 -2.49
C ASN A 65 0.79 -10.41 -2.37
N GLY A 66 0.17 -10.47 -1.19
CA GLY A 66 -1.10 -9.83 -0.93
C GLY A 66 -1.26 -9.47 0.54
N VAL A 67 -1.98 -8.39 0.80
CA VAL A 67 -2.29 -7.87 2.13
C VAL A 67 -3.78 -7.61 2.22
N TRP A 68 -4.38 -7.91 3.35
CA TRP A 68 -5.76 -7.55 3.65
C TRP A 68 -5.79 -6.40 4.64
N VAL A 69 -6.49 -5.34 4.29
CA VAL A 69 -6.76 -4.21 5.18
C VAL A 69 -8.22 -4.29 5.59
N THR A 70 -8.49 -4.36 6.90
CA THR A 70 -9.85 -4.29 7.43
C THR A 70 -10.07 -2.91 8.04
N ILE A 71 -11.15 -2.23 7.63
CA ILE A 71 -11.50 -0.88 8.06
C ILE A 71 -12.92 -0.92 8.65
N GLY A 72 -13.08 -0.44 9.88
CA GLY A 72 -14.36 -0.49 10.61
C GLY A 72 -14.53 -1.76 11.44
N GLN A 73 -15.64 -1.85 12.19
CA GLN A 73 -15.95 -2.96 13.09
C GLN A 73 -17.46 -3.21 13.16
N LEU A 74 -17.87 -4.47 13.21
CA LEU A 74 -19.28 -4.90 13.26
C LEU A 74 -19.79 -5.19 14.67
N SER A 75 -19.10 -4.72 15.73
CA SER A 75 -19.56 -4.93 17.11
C SER A 75 -20.83 -4.14 17.46
N ARG A 76 -21.15 -3.13 16.65
CA ARG A 76 -22.32 -2.25 16.73
C ARG A 76 -22.90 -2.05 15.33
N ASP A 77 -23.99 -1.29 15.24
CA ASP A 77 -24.52 -0.83 13.95
C ASP A 77 -23.44 -0.06 13.18
N GLY A 78 -23.22 -0.45 11.93
CA GLY A 78 -22.12 0.10 11.14
C GLY A 78 -21.73 -0.80 9.98
N PHE A 79 -20.47 -0.70 9.57
CA PHE A 79 -19.92 -1.51 8.49
C PHE A 79 -18.46 -1.88 8.76
N ALA A 80 -18.00 -2.92 8.06
CA ALA A 80 -16.60 -3.28 7.93
C ALA A 80 -16.26 -3.45 6.45
N LEU A 81 -15.17 -2.82 6.01
CA LEU A 81 -14.60 -2.98 4.69
C LEU A 81 -13.38 -3.88 4.79
N GLN A 82 -13.35 -4.95 4.02
CA GLN A 82 -12.17 -5.77 3.79
C GLN A 82 -11.63 -5.43 2.41
N LEU A 83 -10.48 -4.76 2.35
CA LEU A 83 -9.79 -4.39 1.12
C LEU A 83 -8.65 -5.38 0.85
N LYS A 84 -8.68 -6.02 -0.32
CA LYS A 84 -7.61 -6.89 -0.79
C LYS A 84 -6.61 -6.08 -1.61
N LEU A 85 -5.39 -6.01 -1.12
CA LEU A 85 -4.26 -5.42 -1.83
C LEU A 85 -3.40 -6.54 -2.42
N LYS A 86 -2.93 -6.36 -3.65
CA LYS A 86 -1.93 -7.24 -4.25
C LYS A 86 -0.64 -6.48 -4.50
N LYS A 87 0.48 -7.17 -4.37
CA LYS A 87 1.80 -6.63 -4.66
C LYS A 87 1.95 -6.42 -6.17
N THR A 88 2.53 -5.30 -6.58
CA THR A 88 2.92 -5.06 -7.97
C THR A 88 4.09 -5.96 -8.36
N LYS A 89 4.28 -6.20 -9.67
CA LYS A 89 5.40 -7.01 -10.18
C LYS A 89 6.72 -6.23 -10.28
N GLY A 90 6.68 -4.92 -10.11
CA GLY A 90 7.81 -4.02 -10.21
C GLY A 90 7.53 -2.68 -9.53
N VAL A 91 8.55 -1.83 -9.47
CA VAL A 91 8.48 -0.47 -8.92
C VAL A 91 8.43 0.56 -10.04
N HIS A 92 7.83 1.73 -9.76
CA HIS A 92 7.71 2.82 -10.72
C HIS A 92 8.06 4.15 -10.04
N GLU A 93 8.90 4.98 -10.66
CA GLU A 93 9.42 6.21 -10.05
C GLU A 93 8.32 7.21 -9.68
N ALA A 94 7.25 7.28 -10.49
CA ALA A 94 6.08 8.12 -10.18
C ALA A 94 5.35 7.73 -8.88
N TYR A 95 5.58 6.53 -8.34
CA TYR A 95 4.96 6.03 -7.11
C TYR A 95 5.93 6.04 -5.92
N ARG A 96 7.00 6.83 -6.01
CA ARG A 96 7.88 7.09 -4.88
C ARG A 96 7.27 8.09 -3.93
N CYS A 97 7.28 7.77 -2.64
CA CYS A 97 6.94 8.72 -1.59
C CYS A 97 7.96 9.86 -1.57
N GLY A 98 7.52 11.09 -1.80
CA GLY A 98 8.39 12.27 -1.72
C GLY A 98 8.96 12.53 -0.31
N LYS A 99 8.30 12.01 0.73
CA LYS A 99 8.71 12.19 2.14
C LYS A 99 9.70 11.11 2.61
N SER A 100 9.36 9.84 2.41
CA SER A 100 10.16 8.72 2.93
C SER A 100 11.12 8.11 1.89
N GLY A 101 10.97 8.45 0.61
CA GLY A 101 11.73 7.85 -0.49
C GLY A 101 11.35 6.40 -0.82
N LYS A 102 10.42 5.78 -0.07
CA LYS A 102 9.94 4.41 -0.30
C LYS A 102 8.96 4.33 -1.47
N TYR A 103 8.89 3.17 -2.12
CA TYR A 103 7.96 2.96 -3.23
C TYR A 103 6.62 2.39 -2.77
N TYR A 104 5.52 2.89 -3.35
CA TYR A 104 4.20 2.29 -3.18
C TYR A 104 4.06 1.09 -4.12
N VAL A 105 3.81 -0.09 -3.56
CA VAL A 105 3.86 -1.36 -4.31
C VAL A 105 2.66 -2.26 -4.08
N TYR A 106 1.65 -1.79 -3.35
CA TYR A 106 0.40 -2.50 -3.15
C TYR A 106 -0.73 -1.79 -3.87
N GLU A 107 -1.49 -2.51 -4.69
CA GLU A 107 -2.62 -1.94 -5.42
C GLU A 107 -3.94 -2.64 -5.07
N PRO A 108 -5.07 -1.94 -5.17
CA PRO A 108 -6.38 -2.54 -4.97
C PRO A 108 -6.63 -3.67 -5.98
N SER A 109 -7.03 -4.83 -5.45
CA SER A 109 -7.32 -6.04 -6.24
C SER A 109 -8.70 -6.63 -6.01
N GLY A 110 -9.44 -6.10 -5.04
CA GLY A 110 -10.80 -6.52 -4.70
C GLY A 110 -11.12 -6.21 -3.24
N GLY A 111 -12.23 -6.76 -2.76
CA GLY A 111 -12.65 -6.59 -1.37
C GLY A 111 -14.14 -6.87 -1.18
N ALA A 112 -14.61 -6.66 0.05
CA ALA A 112 -16.00 -6.77 0.42
C ALA A 112 -16.37 -5.71 1.46
N ILE A 113 -17.60 -5.20 1.38
CA ILE A 113 -18.19 -4.38 2.43
C ILE A 113 -19.28 -5.20 3.11
N THR A 114 -19.21 -5.30 4.44
CA THR A 114 -20.23 -5.93 5.27
C THR A 114 -20.90 -4.86 6.11
N VAL A 115 -22.22 -4.90 6.19
CA VAL A 115 -23.02 -3.91 6.92
C VAL A 115 -23.82 -4.64 7.98
N LEU A 116 -23.76 -4.16 9.22
CA LEU A 116 -24.63 -4.63 10.30
C LEU A 116 -25.62 -3.53 10.67
N ARG A 117 -26.91 -3.87 10.62
CA ARG A 117 -27.99 -3.05 11.18
C ARG A 117 -28.73 -3.92 12.19
N LYS A 118 -28.63 -3.61 13.48
CA LYS A 118 -29.46 -4.22 14.50
C LYS A 118 -30.83 -3.55 14.41
N GLU A 119 -31.85 -4.34 14.16
CA GLU A 119 -33.23 -3.87 14.29
C GLU A 119 -33.47 -3.52 15.76
N LYS A 120 -34.04 -2.34 16.01
CA LYS A 120 -34.50 -1.97 17.36
C LYS A 120 -35.67 -2.89 17.69
N LYS A 121 -35.44 -3.83 18.63
CA LYS A 121 -36.53 -4.53 19.32
C LYS A 121 -37.27 -3.57 20.25
#